data_AF-A0A968WGE5-F1
#
_entry.id   AF-A0A968WGE5-F1
#
_cell.length_a   1.000
_cell.length_b   1.000
_cell.length_c   1.000
_cell.angle_alpha   90.00
_cell.angle_beta   90.00
_cell.angle_gamma   90.00
#
_symmetry.space_group_name_H-M   'P 1'
#
loop_
_entity.id
_entity.type
_entity.pdbx_description
1 polymer ?
#
loop_
_entity_poly.entity_id
_entity_poly.type
_entity_poly.pdbx_seq_one_letter_code
_entity_poly.pdbx_strand_id
1 'polypeptide(L)'
;MTPPVDGGCPLLNNAVEADDSHPAMRGLVVQELQRSVSLVKSLLEAGRQQGEFEKEFDAEELSFLFFCAIEGAIMFSRVSQSDKAMEMVTRYIRHTIEQISKQQS
;
A
#
# COMPACT_ATOMS: atom_id res chain seq x y z
N MET A 1 -16.77 2.68 0.85
CA MET A 1 -15.83 1.75 1.55
C MET A 1 -16.24 1.52 2.99
N THR A 2 -16.01 0.34 3.54
CA THR A 2 -16.14 0.06 4.98
C THR A 2 -14.73 -0.07 5.56
N PRO A 3 -14.24 0.91 6.32
CA PRO A 3 -12.91 0.81 6.91
C PRO A 3 -12.82 -0.33 7.96
N PRO A 4 -11.62 -0.87 8.23
CA PRO A 4 -11.43 -1.94 9.20
C PRO A 4 -11.79 -1.53 10.64
N VAL A 5 -11.79 -0.22 10.94
CA VAL A 5 -12.36 0.37 12.15
C VAL A 5 -13.03 1.71 11.83
N ASP A 6 -13.94 2.15 12.69
CA ASP A 6 -14.44 3.53 12.65
C ASP A 6 -13.27 4.51 12.78
N GLY A 7 -13.22 5.54 11.94
CA GLY A 7 -12.06 6.44 11.88
C GLY A 7 -10.89 5.92 11.03
N GLY A 8 -11.02 4.74 10.41
CA GLY A 8 -10.27 4.10 9.30
C GLY A 8 -8.84 3.71 9.50
N CYS A 9 -7.90 3.99 8.58
CA CYS A 9 -6.60 3.31 8.68
C CYS A 9 -5.92 3.69 9.99
N PRO A 10 -5.89 2.77 10.99
CA PRO A 10 -5.37 3.12 12.31
C PRO A 10 -3.88 3.39 12.22
N LEU A 11 -3.20 2.67 11.31
CA LEU A 11 -1.78 2.83 11.06
C LEU A 11 -1.47 4.24 10.56
N LEU A 12 -2.24 4.76 9.61
CA LEU A 12 -2.06 6.12 9.10
C LEU A 12 -2.34 7.17 10.18
N ASN A 13 -3.44 7.02 10.93
CA ASN A 13 -3.78 7.95 11.99
C ASN A 13 -2.67 8.01 13.05
N ASN A 14 -2.23 6.85 13.54
CA ASN A 14 -1.15 6.77 14.51
C ASN A 14 0.20 7.24 13.94
N ALA A 15 0.46 7.09 12.64
CA ALA A 15 1.68 7.62 12.02
C ALA A 15 1.73 9.15 12.00
N VAL A 16 0.59 9.82 11.89
CA VAL A 16 0.50 11.28 11.98
C VAL A 16 0.56 11.75 13.44
N GLU A 17 0.01 10.99 14.38
CA GLU A 17 -0.02 11.32 15.81
C GLU A 17 1.27 10.92 16.57
N ALA A 18 2.06 9.99 16.05
CA ALA A 18 3.32 9.56 16.66
C ALA A 18 4.41 10.62 16.45
N ASP A 19 4.44 11.61 17.34
CA ASP A 19 5.50 12.62 17.42
C ASP A 19 6.68 12.18 18.33
N ASP A 20 7.67 13.06 18.47
CA ASP A 20 8.87 12.80 19.28
C ASP A 20 8.59 12.70 20.79
N SER A 21 7.37 13.02 21.25
CA SER A 21 6.98 12.92 22.66
C SER A 21 6.60 11.50 23.09
N HIS A 22 6.40 10.58 22.13
CA HIS A 22 6.05 9.17 22.40
C HIS A 22 6.92 8.16 21.60
N PRO A 23 8.23 8.07 21.89
CA PRO A 23 9.18 7.27 21.11
C PRO A 23 8.85 5.77 21.05
N ALA A 24 8.24 5.21 22.11
CA ALA A 24 7.79 3.82 22.11
C ALA A 24 6.66 3.57 21.09
N MET A 25 5.69 4.49 20.98
CA MET A 25 4.61 4.39 20.00
C MET A 25 5.15 4.58 18.58
N ARG A 26 6.05 5.54 18.37
CA ARG A 26 6.73 5.73 17.09
C ARG A 26 7.45 4.45 16.62
N GLY A 27 8.14 3.75 17.52
CA GLY A 27 8.80 2.48 17.18
C GLY A 27 7.83 1.41 16.70
N LEU A 28 6.69 1.25 17.39
CA LEU A 28 5.64 0.30 16.99
C LEU A 28 5.02 0.67 15.63
N VAL A 29 4.72 1.94 15.41
CA VAL A 29 4.14 2.40 14.14
C VAL A 29 5.10 2.17 12.98
N VAL A 30 6.39 2.48 13.14
CA VAL A 30 7.41 2.20 12.12
C VAL A 30 7.49 0.71 11.81
N GLN A 31 7.43 -0.14 12.84
CA GLN A 31 7.44 -1.59 12.66
C GLN A 31 6.24 -2.08 11.85
N GLU A 32 5.04 -1.57 12.13
CA GLU A 32 3.83 -1.94 11.40
C GLU A 32 3.83 -1.42 9.95
N LEU A 33 4.33 -0.21 9.71
CA LEU A 33 4.55 0.31 8.35
C LEU A 33 5.48 -0.61 7.56
N GLN A 34 6.63 -0.96 8.14
CA GLN A 34 7.59 -1.86 7.50
C GLN A 34 7.02 -3.25 7.26
N ARG A 35 6.25 -3.80 8.21
CA ARG A 35 5.57 -5.09 8.04
C ARG A 35 4.56 -5.05 6.88
N SER A 36 3.80 -3.97 6.78
CA SER A 36 2.78 -3.80 5.74
C SER A 36 3.41 -3.70 4.35
N VAL A 37 4.48 -2.92 4.19
CA VAL A 37 5.25 -2.88 2.93
C VAL A 37 5.87 -4.24 2.61
N SER A 38 6.42 -4.93 3.62
CA SER A 38 7.03 -6.26 3.44
C SER A 38 6.01 -7.32 3.01
N LEU A 39 4.75 -7.20 3.44
CA LEU A 39 3.67 -8.06 2.98
C LEU A 39 3.42 -7.89 1.48
N VAL A 40 3.31 -6.64 0.99
CA VAL A 40 3.15 -6.36 -0.45
C VAL A 40 4.35 -6.90 -1.24
N LYS A 41 5.58 -6.69 -0.73
CA LYS A 41 6.81 -7.19 -1.35
C LYS A 41 6.79 -8.71 -1.48
N SER A 42 6.39 -9.39 -0.42
CA SER A 42 6.30 -10.86 -0.41
C SER A 42 5.31 -11.39 -1.44
N LEU A 43 4.21 -10.69 -1.68
CA LEU A 43 3.23 -11.06 -2.73
C LEU A 43 3.82 -10.88 -4.13
N LEU A 44 4.51 -9.77 -4.38
CA LEU A 44 5.19 -9.52 -5.66
C LEU A 44 6.32 -10.54 -5.91
N GLU A 45 7.10 -10.88 -4.89
CA GLU A 45 8.14 -11.89 -5.00
C GLU A 45 7.57 -13.29 -5.23
N ALA A 46 6.46 -13.64 -4.57
CA ALA A 46 5.77 -14.91 -4.77
C ALA A 46 5.22 -15.04 -6.20
N GLY A 47 4.61 -13.99 -6.76
CA GLY A 47 4.17 -14.00 -8.16
C GLY A 47 5.34 -14.13 -9.14
N ARG A 48 6.49 -13.50 -8.83
CA ARG A 48 7.73 -13.65 -9.61
C ARG A 48 8.24 -15.09 -9.58
N GLN A 49 8.27 -15.73 -8.42
CA GLN A 49 8.70 -17.14 -8.27
C GLN A 49 7.77 -18.11 -8.99
N GLN A 50 6.47 -17.81 -9.04
CA GLN A 50 5.47 -18.57 -9.80
C GLN A 50 5.51 -18.28 -11.31
N GLY A 51 6.32 -17.32 -11.74
CA GLY A 51 6.45 -16.94 -13.14
C GLY A 51 5.24 -16.19 -13.69
N GLU A 52 4.47 -15.51 -12.84
CA GLU A 52 3.32 -14.68 -13.23
C GLU A 52 3.75 -13.37 -13.92
N PHE A 53 4.98 -12.93 -13.68
CA PHE A 53 5.55 -11.71 -14.23
C PHE A 53 6.57 -12.02 -15.34
N GLU A 54 6.59 -11.18 -16.37
CA GLU A 54 7.40 -11.32 -17.59
C GLU A 54 8.57 -10.32 -17.63
N LYS A 55 8.46 -9.23 -16.88
CA LYS A 55 9.46 -8.17 -16.80
C LYS A 55 10.13 -8.18 -15.45
N GLU A 56 11.41 -7.84 -15.43
CA GLU A 56 12.10 -7.46 -14.20
C GLU A 56 11.52 -6.14 -13.68
N PHE A 57 11.30 -6.09 -12.37
CA PHE A 57 10.85 -4.90 -11.65
C PHE A 57 11.46 -4.92 -10.25
N ASP A 58 11.59 -3.75 -9.64
CA ASP A 58 12.01 -3.65 -8.24
C ASP A 58 10.79 -3.87 -7.33
N ALA A 59 10.76 -5.04 -6.69
CA ALA A 59 9.67 -5.42 -5.80
C ALA A 59 9.60 -4.52 -4.55
N GLU A 60 10.73 -3.99 -4.08
CA GLU A 60 10.76 -3.09 -2.93
C GLU A 60 10.17 -1.73 -3.29
N GLU A 61 10.61 -1.15 -4.41
CA GLU A 61 10.10 0.12 -4.91
C GLU A 61 8.58 0.07 -5.16
N LEU A 62 8.10 -0.95 -5.89
CA LEU A 62 6.68 -1.09 -6.18
C LEU A 62 5.85 -1.31 -4.91
N SER A 63 6.39 -2.03 -3.92
CA SER A 63 5.68 -2.25 -2.65
C SER A 63 5.49 -0.96 -1.87
N PHE A 64 6.54 -0.13 -1.79
CA PHE A 64 6.44 1.20 -1.18
C PHE A 64 5.44 2.08 -1.94
N LEU A 65 5.52 2.13 -3.27
CA LEU A 65 4.62 2.94 -4.08
C LEU A 65 3.16 2.52 -3.91
N PHE A 66 2.86 1.22 -3.99
CA PHE A 66 1.50 0.71 -3.86
C PHE A 66 0.95 0.97 -2.46
N PHE A 67 1.72 0.67 -1.41
CA PHE A 67 1.31 0.90 -0.03
C PHE A 67 1.02 2.39 0.22
N CYS A 68 1.96 3.27 -0.12
CA CYS A 68 1.80 4.71 0.08
C CYS A 68 0.63 5.29 -0.74
N ALA A 69 0.43 4.83 -1.97
CA ALA A 69 -0.68 5.28 -2.82
C ALA A 69 -2.03 4.87 -2.23
N ILE A 70 -2.15 3.65 -1.72
CA ILE A 70 -3.37 3.15 -1.07
C ILE A 70 -3.68 3.97 0.19
N GLU A 71 -2.70 4.18 1.07
CA GLU A 71 -2.89 4.97 2.29
C GLU A 71 -3.25 6.44 1.98
N GLY A 72 -2.60 7.03 0.97
CA GLY A 72 -2.95 8.36 0.47
C GLY A 72 -4.36 8.43 -0.10
N ALA A 73 -4.80 7.40 -0.83
CA ALA A 73 -6.16 7.31 -1.34
C ALA A 73 -7.19 7.13 -0.22
N ILE A 74 -6.92 6.32 0.80
CA ILE A 74 -7.78 6.17 1.97
C ILE A 74 -7.97 7.54 2.63
N MET A 75 -6.87 8.24 2.92
CA MET A 75 -6.89 9.57 3.52
C MET A 75 -7.73 10.55 2.69
N PHE A 76 -7.42 10.66 1.39
CA PHE A 76 -8.07 11.62 0.52
C PHE A 76 -9.56 11.32 0.36
N SER A 77 -9.92 10.05 0.12
CA SER A 77 -11.32 9.64 -0.06
C SER A 77 -12.19 9.96 1.15
N ARG A 78 -11.61 9.98 2.34
CA ARG A 78 -12.33 10.29 3.58
C ARG A 78 -12.61 11.77 3.76
N VAL A 79 -11.58 12.59 3.60
CA VAL A 79 -11.72 14.05 3.73
C VAL A 79 -12.64 14.59 2.63
N SER A 80 -12.55 14.02 1.42
CA SER A 80 -13.38 14.43 0.28
C SER A 80 -14.76 13.75 0.21
N GLN A 81 -15.03 12.74 1.06
CA GLN A 81 -16.23 11.89 0.99
C GLN A 81 -16.47 11.32 -0.42
N SER A 82 -15.40 10.94 -1.11
CA SER A 82 -15.42 10.50 -2.51
C SER A 82 -14.47 9.32 -2.75
N ASP A 83 -14.97 8.25 -3.35
CA ASP A 83 -14.14 7.07 -3.68
C ASP A 83 -13.21 7.30 -4.90
N LYS A 84 -13.29 8.47 -5.54
CA LYS A 84 -12.52 8.81 -6.77
C LYS A 84 -11.01 8.59 -6.62
N ALA A 85 -10.42 8.97 -5.49
CA ALA A 85 -8.98 8.79 -5.27
C ALA A 85 -8.58 7.31 -5.26
N MET A 86 -9.36 6.46 -4.57
CA MET A 86 -9.10 5.03 -4.58
C MET A 86 -9.37 4.38 -5.92
N GLU A 87 -10.41 4.80 -6.65
CA GLU A 87 -10.67 4.31 -8.00
C GLU A 87 -9.47 4.58 -8.92
N MET A 88 -8.90 5.79 -8.83
CA MET A 88 -7.71 6.17 -9.61
C MET A 88 -6.48 5.35 -9.20
N VAL A 89 -6.20 5.23 -7.90
CA VAL A 89 -5.05 4.47 -7.39
C VAL A 89 -5.17 2.99 -7.72
N THR A 90 -6.33 2.38 -7.50
CA THR A 90 -6.56 0.96 -7.83
C THR A 90 -6.40 0.70 -9.32
N ARG A 91 -6.91 1.60 -10.17
CA ARG A 91 -6.72 1.50 -11.62
C ARG A 91 -5.25 1.61 -12.01
N TYR A 92 -4.50 2.53 -11.40
CA TYR A 92 -3.06 2.66 -11.63
C TYR A 92 -2.30 1.40 -11.22
N ILE A 93 -2.51 0.91 -9.99
CA ILE A 93 -1.87 -0.31 -9.48
C ILE A 93 -2.18 -1.50 -10.39
N ARG A 94 -3.44 -1.67 -10.80
CA ARG A 94 -3.84 -2.71 -11.75
C ARG A 94 -3.07 -2.60 -13.07
N HIS A 95 -3.00 -1.40 -13.64
CA HIS A 95 -2.28 -1.18 -14.88
C HIS A 95 -0.79 -1.48 -14.73
N THR A 96 -0.15 -1.06 -13.63
CA THR A 96 1.25 -1.38 -13.34
C THR A 96 1.46 -2.89 -13.25
N ILE A 97 0.59 -3.63 -12.56
CA ILE A 97 0.65 -5.09 -12.49
C ILE A 97 0.49 -5.70 -13.89
N GLU A 98 -0.50 -5.28 -14.67
CA GLU A 98 -0.70 -5.75 -16.05
C GLU A 98 0.51 -5.51 -16.96
N GLN A 99 1.23 -4.40 -16.76
CA GLN A 99 2.43 -4.08 -17.53
C GLN A 99 3.62 -4.98 -17.22
N ILE A 100 3.70 -5.54 -16.01
CA ILE A 100 4.76 -6.45 -15.57
C ILE A 100 4.36 -7.93 -15.68
N SER A 101 3.05 -8.22 -15.75
CA SER A 101 2.50 -9.56 -15.92
C SER A 101 2.85 -10.19 -17.26
N LYS A 102 2.86 -11.52 -17.29
CA LYS A 102 2.93 -12.29 -18.53
C LYS A 102 1.72 -12.03 -19.41
N GLN A 103 1.94 -11.73 -20.69
CA GLN A 103 0.83 -11.73 -21.66
C GLN A 103 0.46 -13.19 -21.95
N GLN A 104 -0.74 -13.60 -21.55
CA GLN A 104 -1.26 -14.91 -21.93
C GLN A 104 -1.37 -14.96 -23.48
N SER A 105 -0.59 -15.84 -24.10
CA SER A 105 -0.76 -16.24 -25.51
C SER A 105 -1.93 -17.20 -25.67
#